data_AF-A0AAW6I4Z0-F1
#
_entry.id   AF-A0AAW6I4Z0-F1
#
_cell.length_a   1.000
_cell.length_b   1.000
_cell.length_c   1.000
_cell.angle_alpha   90.00
_cell.angle_beta   90.00
_cell.angle_gamma   90.00
#
_symmetry.space_group_name_H-M   'P 1'
#
loop_
_entity.id
_entity.type
_entity.pdbx_description
1 polymer ?
#
loop_
_entity_poly.entity_id
_entity_poly.type
_entity_poly.pdbx_seq_one_letter_code
_entity_poly.pdbx_strand_id
1 'polypeptide(L)' 'MDAQEVCMALGISKRCLQNHRDRGLIPYSNIGGKCFYKEADIRQILEEGLIKKRRK' A
#
# COMPACT_ATOMS: atom_id res chain seq x y z
N MET A 1 6.49 -3.32 -7.24
CA MET A 1 6.88 -3.22 -5.82
C MET A 1 6.28 -4.38 -5.04
N ASP A 2 7.06 -5.00 -4.15
CA ASP A 2 6.59 -6.01 -3.21
C ASP A 2 5.93 -5.37 -1.98
N ALA A 3 5.19 -6.17 -1.20
CA ALA A 3 4.52 -5.69 0.01
C ALA A 3 5.46 -5.01 1.03
N GLN A 4 6.72 -5.43 1.09
CA GLN A 4 7.72 -4.83 1.98
C GLN A 4 8.12 -3.43 1.52
N GLU A 5 8.41 -3.26 0.23
CA GLU A 5 8.74 -1.98 -0.39
C GLU A 5 7.59 -0.97 -0.18
N VAL A 6 6.35 -1.43 -0.37
CA VAL A 6 5.16 -0.60 -0.15
C VAL A 6 5.00 -0.21 1.32
N CYS A 7 5.24 -1.12 2.25
CA CYS A 7 5.25 -0.81 3.68
C CYS A 7 6.29 0.27 4.03
N MET A 8 7.49 0.20 3.45
CA MET A 8 8.53 1.20 3.67
C MET A 8 8.17 2.55 3.04
N ALA A 9 7.71 2.56 1.79
CA ALA A 9 7.32 3.78 1.07
C ALA A 9 6.17 4.54 1.77
N LEU A 10 5.15 3.80 2.22
CA LEU A 10 4.01 4.37 2.94
C LEU A 10 4.31 4.60 4.44
N GLY A 11 5.40 4.04 4.96
CA GLY A 11 5.74 4.06 6.38
C GLY A 11 4.70 3.37 7.26
N ILE A 12 4.08 2.29 6.76
CA ILE A 12 3.02 1.55 7.45
C ILE A 12 3.43 0.11 7.75
N SER A 13 2.77 -0.51 8.74
CA SER A 13 2.97 -1.93 9.04
C SER A 13 2.26 -2.83 8.02
N LYS A 14 2.70 -4.10 7.93
CA LYS A 14 2.04 -5.13 7.10
C LYS A 14 0.54 -5.26 7.41
N ARG A 15 0.16 -5.12 8.69
CA ARG A 15 -1.24 -5.16 9.12
C ARG A 15 -2.05 -3.98 8.60
N CYS A 16 -1.45 -2.79 8.55
CA CYS A 16 -2.09 -1.62 7.94
C CYS A 16 -2.23 -1.81 6.42
N LEU A 17 -1.20 -2.33 5.75
CA LEU A 17 -1.22 -2.65 4.32
C LEU A 17 -2.31 -3.67 3.97
N GLN A 18 -2.55 -4.66 4.83
CA GLN A 18 -3.68 -5.59 4.71
C GLN A 18 -5.02 -4.87 4.85
N ASN A 19 -5.23 -4.11 5.93
CA ASN A 19 -6.46 -3.33 6.11
C ASN A 19 -6.75 -2.38 4.95
N HIS A 20 -5.72 -1.75 4.36
CA HIS A 20 -5.90 -0.88 3.21
C HIS A 20 -6.26 -1.66 1.94
N ARG A 21 -5.73 -2.88 1.75
CA ARG A 21 -6.18 -3.78 0.69
C ARG A 21 -7.62 -4.21 0.89
N ASP A 22 -8.00 -4.61 2.10
CA ASP A 22 -9.36 -5.04 2.44
C ASP A 22 -10.37 -3.90 2.24
N ARG A 23 -9.94 -2.66 2.50
CA ARG A 23 -10.74 -1.44 2.26
C ARG A 23 -10.73 -0.96 0.80
N GLY A 24 -9.94 -1.59 -0.08
CA GLY A 24 -9.79 -1.17 -1.48
C GLY A 24 -9.02 0.15 -1.66
N LEU A 25 -8.28 0.60 -0.65
CA LEU A 25 -7.49 1.85 -0.68
C LEU A 25 -6.17 1.69 -1.44
N ILE A 26 -5.59 0.49 -1.43
CA ILE A 26 -4.35 0.21 -2.16
C ILE A 26 -4.65 -0.81 -3.25
N PRO A 27 -4.61 -0.40 -4.54
CA PRO A 27 -4.69 -1.31 -5.66
C PRO A 27 -3.53 -2.29 -5.61
N TYR A 28 -3.83 -3.56 -5.83
CA TYR A 28 -2.82 -4.60 -5.95
C TYR A 28 -3.16 -5.50 -7.12
N SER A 29 -2.15 -6.10 -7.72
CA SER A 29 -2.29 -7.10 -8.77
C SER A 29 -1.78 -8.43 -8.25
N ASN A 30 -2.60 -9.47 -8.33
CA ASN A 30 -2.14 -10.83 -8.03
C ASN A 30 -1.62 -11.47 -9.32
N ILE A 31 -0.33 -11.78 -9.35
CA ILE A 31 0.31 -12.47 -10.47
C ILE A 31 0.98 -13.72 -9.89
N GLY A 32 0.47 -14.90 -10.26
CA GLY A 32 1.04 -16.18 -9.82
C GLY A 32 1.03 -16.38 -8.30
N GLY A 33 0.02 -15.88 -7.58
CA GLY A 33 -0.10 -16.01 -6.13
C GLY A 33 0.70 -14.96 -5.34
N LYS A 34 1.45 -14.09 -6.01
CA LYS A 34 2.16 -12.97 -5.38
C LYS A 34 1.42 -11.65 -5.62
N CYS A 35 1.33 -10.84 -4.58
CA CYS A 35 0.73 -9.52 -4.66
C CYS A 35 1.78 -8.49 -5.07
N PHE A 36 1.59 -7.91 -6.24
CA PHE A 36 2.40 -6.83 -6.79
C PHE A 36 1.67 -5.50 -6.71
N TYR A 37 2.45 -4.45 -6.55
CA TYR A 37 1.98 -3.09 -6.51
C TYR A 37 2.66 -2.27 -7.59
N LYS A 38 1.88 -1.42 -8.25
CA LYS A 38 2.42 -0.43 -9.18
C LYS A 38 2.91 0.76 -8.40
N GLU A 39 4.10 1.23 -8.75
CA GLU A 39 4.70 2.40 -8.11
C GLU A 39 3.87 3.67 -8.36
N ALA A 40 3.21 3.78 -9.53
CA ALA A 40 2.28 4.85 -9.85
C ALA A 40 1.11 4.92 -8.85
N ASP A 41 0.47 3.78 -8.57
CA ASP A 41 -0.63 3.70 -7.61
C ASP A 41 -0.17 4.11 -6.20
N ILE A 42 1.02 3.64 -5.77
CA ILE A 42 1.57 4.00 -4.46
C ILE A 42 1.89 5.49 -4.37
N ARG A 43 2.47 6.08 -5.43
CA ARG A 43 2.70 7.53 -5.49
C ARG A 43 1.40 8.32 -5.42
N GLN A 44 0.39 7.88 -6.17
CA GLN A 44 -0.92 8.53 -6.16
C GLN A 44 -1.55 8.50 -4.76
N ILE A 45 -1.47 7.37 -4.06
CA ILE A 45 -1.97 7.22 -2.69
C ILE A 45 -1.22 8.11 -1.69
N LEU A 46 0.09 8.27 -1.87
CA LEU A 46 0.91 9.20 -1.09
C LEU A 46 0.51 10.66 -1.35
N GLU A 47 0.24 11.01 -2.60
CA GLU A 47 -0.13 12.36 -3.03
C GLU A 47 -1.55 12.74 -2.63
N GLU A 48 -2.52 11.83 -2.82
CA GLU A 48 -3.91 11.98 -2.36
C GLU A 48 -4.02 11.93 -0.83
N GLY A 49 -2.96 11.51 -0.12
CA GLY A 49 -2.93 11.47 1.34
C GLY A 49 -3.94 10.47 1.93
N LEU A 50 -4.32 9.44 1.16
CA LEU A 50 -5.28 8.41 1.57
C LEU A 50 -4.76 7.59 2.78
N ILE A 51 -3.44 7.56 2.96
CA ILE A 51 -2.77 6.88 4.06
C ILE A 51 -2.11 7.92 4.94
N LYS A 52 -2.92 8.56 5.81
CA LYS A 52 -2.39 9.41 6.87
C LYS A 52 -1.77 8.52 7.94
N LYS A 53 -0.44 8.61 8.08
CA LYS A 53 0.27 8.13 9.27
C LYS A 53 -0.40 8.82 10.46
N ARG A 54 -1.18 8.09 11.28
CA ARG A 54 -1.67 8.64 12.53
C ARG A 54 -0.45 8.92 13.40
N ARG A 55 0.05 10.16 13.34
CA ARG A 55 0.94 10.70 14.35
C ARG A 55 0.17 10.62 15.66
N LYS A 56 0.67 9.78 16.57
CA LYS A 56 0.27 9.76 17.97
C LYS A 56 1.24 10.64 18.73
#